data_AF-A0A7G7KDU6-F1
#
_entry.id   AF-A0A7G7KDU6-F1
#
_cell.length_a   1.000
_cell.length_b   1.000
_cell.length_c   1.000
_cell.angle_alpha   90.00
_cell.angle_beta   90.00
_cell.angle_gamma   90.00
#
_symmetry.space_group_name_H-M   'P 1'
#
loop_
_entity.id
_entity.type
_entity.pdbx_description
1 polymer ?
#
loop_
_entity_poly.entity_id
_entity_poly.type
_entity_poly.pdbx_seq_one_letter_code
_entity_poly.pdbx_strand_id
1 'polypeptide(L)' 'MAPTSRPDPRAMQWQNNGELDQGDLFELVRHLRDVESPTHSNELWRLGSKYDKAD' A
#
# COMPACT_ATOMS: atom_id res chain seq x y z
N MET A 1 -15.00 -8.00 -11.29
CA MET A 1 -13.68 -7.37 -11.02
C MET A 1 -12.97 -8.26 -10.02
N ALA A 2 -11.82 -8.83 -10.39
CA ALA A 2 -11.08 -9.74 -9.51
C ALA A 2 -10.50 -8.95 -8.33
N PRO A 3 -10.50 -9.48 -7.10
CA PRO A 3 -9.75 -8.88 -6.02
C PRO A 3 -8.27 -8.97 -6.40
N THR A 4 -7.64 -7.83 -6.70
CA THR A 4 -6.18 -7.76 -6.71
C THR A 4 -5.74 -8.23 -5.35
N SER A 5 -5.01 -9.35 -5.30
CA SER A 5 -4.53 -9.97 -4.07
C SER A 5 -3.86 -8.89 -3.24
N ARG A 6 -4.56 -8.41 -2.21
CA ARG A 6 -4.10 -7.32 -1.37
C ARG A 6 -2.83 -7.84 -0.71
N PRO A 7 -1.68 -7.18 -0.89
CA PRO A 7 -0.46 -7.67 -0.29
C PRO A 7 -0.66 -7.66 1.23
N ASP A 8 -0.50 -8.82 1.86
CA ASP A 8 -0.65 -8.95 3.30
C ASP A 8 0.56 -8.29 3.96
N PRO A 9 0.38 -7.16 4.68
CA PRO A 9 1.50 -6.47 5.32
C PRO A 9 2.24 -7.36 6.32
N ARG A 10 1.58 -8.40 6.85
CA ARG A 10 2.16 -9.36 7.80
C ARG A 10 2.97 -10.45 7.11
N ALA A 11 2.85 -10.59 5.79
CA ALA A 11 3.61 -11.53 4.98
C ALA A 11 4.80 -10.87 4.26
N MET A 12 4.89 -9.53 4.26
CA MET A 12 6.02 -8.81 3.66
C MET A 12 7.31 -9.08 4.42
N GLN A 13 8.39 -9.26 3.68
CA GLN A 13 9.72 -9.48 4.20
C GLN A 13 10.34 -8.14 4.60
N TRP A 14 10.48 -7.93 5.91
CA TRP A 14 11.22 -6.82 6.48
C TRP A 14 12.67 -7.24 6.72
N GLN A 15 13.60 -6.40 6.30
CA GLN A 15 15.03 -6.57 6.54
C GLN A 15 15.39 -6.08 7.95
N ASN A 16 16.55 -6.50 8.45
CA ASN A 16 17.02 -6.13 9.81
C ASN A 16 17.27 -4.63 9.99
N ASN A 17 17.41 -3.88 8.89
CA ASN A 17 17.54 -2.42 8.90
C ASN A 17 16.18 -1.70 9.00
N GLY A 18 15.07 -2.44 9.05
CA GLY A 18 13.71 -1.90 9.09
C GLY A 18 13.18 -1.48 7.72
N GLU A 19 13.90 -1.74 6.63
CA GLU A 19 13.42 -1.55 5.27
C GLU A 19 12.70 -2.81 4.77
N LEU A 20 11.80 -2.63 3.81
CA LEU A 20 11.18 -3.76 3.11
C LEU A 20 12.19 -4.38 2.12
N ASP A 21 12.09 -5.67 1.87
CA ASP A 21 12.79 -6.29 0.74
C ASP A 21 12.42 -5.59 -0.57
N GLN A 22 13.36 -5.53 -1.52
CA GLN A 22 13.16 -4.82 -2.78
C GLN A 22 11.98 -5.38 -3.59
N GLY A 23 11.75 -6.70 -3.55
CA GLY A 23 10.62 -7.34 -4.24
C GLY A 23 9.28 -6.96 -3.63
N ASP A 24 9.17 -7.00 -2.30
CA ASP A 24 7.95 -6.61 -1.60
C ASP A 24 7.70 -5.10 -1.69
N LEU A 25 8.76 -4.28 -1.72
CA LEU A 25 8.64 -2.84 -1.92
C LEU A 25 8.08 -2.53 -3.30
N PHE A 26 8.56 -3.23 -4.33
CA PHE A 26 8.05 -3.09 -5.68
C PHE A 26 6.56 -3.45 -5.77
N GLU A 27 6.15 -4.60 -5.21
CA GLU A 27 4.75 -5.02 -5.23
C GLU A 27 3.84 -4.09 -4.43
N LEU A 28 4.31 -3.60 -3.27
CA LEU A 28 3.60 -2.58 -2.49
C LEU A 28 3.38 -1.30 -3.31
N VAL A 29 4.43 -0.76 -3.93
CA VAL A 29 4.34 0.46 -4.73
C VAL A 29 3.43 0.25 -5.95
N ARG A 30 3.50 -0.92 -6.60
CA ARG A 30 2.62 -1.27 -7.71
C ARG A 30 1.16 -1.24 -7.29
N HIS A 31 0.85 -1.86 -6.15
CA HIS A 31 -0.51 -1.89 -5.63
C HIS A 31 -1.03 -0.50 -5.22
N LEU A 32 -0.19 0.32 -4.57
CA LEU A 32 -0.56 1.70 -4.22
C LEU A 32 -0.85 2.54 -5.47
N ARG A 33 -0.11 2.32 -6.56
CA ARG A 33 -0.37 2.99 -7.84
C ARG A 33 -1.68 2.55 -8.48
N ASP A 34 -2.05 1.27 -8.37
CA ASP A 34 -3.34 0.76 -8.84
C ASP A 34 -4.52 1.38 -8.06
N VAL A 35 -4.33 1.61 -6.75
CA VAL A 35 -5.31 2.32 -5.90
C VAL A 35 -5.48 3.77 -6.35
N GLU A 36 -4.39 4.49 -6.62
CA GLU A 36 -4.37 5.90 -7.06
C GLU A 36 -4.70 6.06 -8.56
N SER A 37 -5.39 5.08 -9.17
CA SER A 37 -5.74 5.10 -10.59
C SER A 37 -6.44 6.41 -11.02
N PRO A 38 -6.37 6.79 -12.32
CA PRO A 38 -7.03 8.00 -12.83
C PRO A 38 -8.54 8.04 -12.58
N THR A 39 -9.17 6.88 -12.41
CA THR A 39 -10.59 6.72 -12.07
C THR A 39 -10.88 6.86 -10.58
N HIS A 40 -9.88 6.76 -9.70
CA HIS A 40 -9.99 6.87 -8.25
C HIS A 40 -8.86 7.74 -7.65
N SER A 41 -8.65 8.91 -8.23
CA SER A 41 -7.64 9.87 -7.75
C SER A 41 -7.98 10.35 -6.34
N ASN A 42 -6.95 10.58 -5.52
CA ASN A 42 -6.98 10.95 -4.10
C ASN A 42 -7.38 9.84 -3.11
N GLU A 43 -7.43 8.57 -3.50
CA GLU A 43 -7.71 7.47 -2.57
C GLU A 43 -6.63 7.36 -1.48
N LEU A 44 -5.35 7.47 -1.84
CA LEU A 44 -4.25 7.38 -0.87
C LEU A 44 -4.27 8.56 0.10
N TRP A 45 -4.54 9.77 -0.40
CA TRP A 45 -4.69 10.95 0.46
C TRP A 45 -5.87 10.78 1.43
N ARG A 46 -7.02 10.31 0.93
CA ARG A 46 -8.22 10.07 1.74
C ARG A 46 -7.99 8.99 2.80
N LEU A 47 -7.21 7.95 2.50
CA LEU A 47 -6.81 6.94 3.47
C LEU A 47 -5.90 7.52 4.55
N GLY A 48 -4.89 8.32 4.17
CA GLY A 48 -4.02 9.00 5.13
C GLY A 48 -4.78 9.89 6.11
N SER A 49 -5.73 10.70 5.62
CA SER A 49 -6.53 11.61 6.46
C SER A 49 -7.52 10.92 7.40
N LYS A 50 -7.87 9.65 7.15
CA LYS A 50 -8.76 8.89 8.05
C LYS A 50 -8.06 8.47 9.34
N TYR A 51 -6.77 8.17 9.28
CA TYR A 51 -5.99 7.72 10.44
C TYR A 51 -5.39 8.87 11.25
N ASP A 52 -5.35 10.08 10.69
CA ASP A 52 -4.94 11.33 11.38
C ASP A 52 -6.01 11.85 12.37
N LYS A 53 -7.24 11.31 12.33
CA LYS A 53 -8.37 11.75 13.16
C LYS A 53 -8.75 10.77 14.27
N ALA A 54 -7.96 9.73 14.48
CA ALA A 54 -8.15 8.80 15.59
C ALA A 54 -7.29 9.27 16.78
N ASP A 55 -7.81 10.25 17.52
CA ASP A 55 -7.35 10.67 18.85
C ASP A 55 -8.53 10.51 19.82
#